data_AF-A0A950UR15-F1
#
_entry.id   AF-A0A950UR15-F1
#
_cell.length_a   1.000
_cell.length_b   1.000
_cell.length_c   1.000
_cell.angle_alpha   90.00
_cell.angle_beta   90.00
_cell.angle_gamma   90.00
#
_symmetry.space_group_name_H-M   'P 1'
#
loop_
_entity.id
_entity.type
_entity.pdbx_description
1 polymer ?
#
loop_
_entity_poly.entity_id
_entity_poly.type
_entity_poly.pdbx_seq_one_letter_code
_entity_poly.pdbx_strand_id
1 'polypeptide(L)'
;MRFRDREVVIAVACIVAVLLAGIASAVVRTTSSSTTAAPRPPKSTTSSSPSTTVPTTWDPRVLDIVQFVERRRGLKFKHPVPMEFLDDATFDKKVTTSGSPSVGQQNEMNDTLGTLRAVGLAEGSPDLQAADNKLASNAILGLYSPHDKGVLVRGSNLTVDVRVVLAHELTHALQDQYFGLDRLANDTGSGEDTGFRA
;
A
#
# COMPACT_ATOMS: atom_id res chain seq x y z
N MET A 1 -2.37 -13.86 39.31
CA MET A 1 -2.40 -14.39 37.94
C MET A 1 -2.37 -13.22 36.95
N ARG A 2 -1.18 -12.80 36.50
CA ARG A 2 -0.98 -11.65 35.57
C ARG A 2 0.17 -11.89 34.57
N PHE A 3 0.48 -13.16 34.28
CA PHE A 3 1.60 -13.54 33.42
C PHE A 3 1.19 -14.14 32.07
N ARG A 4 -0.08 -14.53 31.88
CA ARG A 4 -0.55 -15.19 30.65
C ARG A 4 -0.94 -14.22 29.52
N ASP A 5 -1.25 -12.96 29.84
CA ASP A 5 -1.71 -11.99 28.83
C ASP A 5 -0.57 -11.29 28.10
N ARG A 6 0.64 -11.26 28.69
CA ARG A 6 1.78 -10.51 28.15
C ARG A 6 2.49 -11.28 27.04
N GLU A 7 2.59 -12.60 27.16
CA GLU A 7 3.25 -13.44 26.15
C GLU A 7 2.42 -13.60 24.88
N VAL A 8 1.08 -13.64 25.00
CA VAL A 8 0.17 -13.67 23.85
C VAL A 8 0.22 -12.34 23.08
N VAL A 9 0.31 -11.21 23.79
CA VAL A 9 0.44 -9.89 23.15
C VAL A 9 1.78 -9.73 22.44
N ILE A 10 2.87 -10.27 23.02
CA ILE A 10 4.20 -10.24 22.39
C ILE A 10 4.25 -11.14 21.15
N ALA A 11 3.67 -12.34 21.20
CA ALA A 11 3.63 -13.26 20.07
C ALA A 11 2.80 -12.73 18.89
N VAL A 12 1.68 -12.04 19.16
CA VAL A 12 0.86 -11.41 18.11
C VAL A 12 1.57 -10.17 17.52
N ALA A 13 2.30 -9.40 18.34
CA ALA A 13 3.08 -8.26 17.87
C ALA A 13 4.23 -8.68 16.93
N CYS A 14 4.89 -9.81 17.19
CA CYS A 14 5.98 -10.31 16.34
C CYS A 14 5.50 -10.83 14.97
N ILE A 15 4.27 -11.36 14.87
CA ILE A 15 3.73 -11.87 13.60
C ILE A 15 3.30 -10.71 12.68
N VAL A 16 2.84 -9.58 13.22
CA VAL A 16 2.45 -8.40 12.43
C VAL A 16 3.67 -7.63 11.92
N ALA A 17 4.80 -7.63 12.64
CA ALA A 17 6.03 -6.96 12.23
C ALA A 17 6.71 -7.55 10.98
N VAL A 18 6.37 -8.79 10.60
CA VAL A 18 6.96 -9.46 9.41
C VAL A 18 6.13 -9.23 8.14
N LEU A 19 4.94 -8.63 8.27
CA LEU A 19 3.98 -8.49 7.17
C LEU A 19 4.09 -7.19 6.36
N LEU A 20 4.92 -6.25 6.80
CA LEU A 20 4.91 -4.85 6.33
C LEU A 20 6.11 -4.47 5.44
N ALA A 21 7.01 -5.42 5.14
CA ALA A 21 8.12 -5.19 4.25
C ALA A 21 7.70 -5.48 2.79
N GLY A 22 7.80 -4.46 1.94
CA GLY A 22 7.43 -4.53 0.52
C GLY A 22 6.07 -3.87 0.31
N ILE A 23 5.94 -2.74 -0.37
CA ILE A 23 6.50 -2.45 -1.69
C ILE A 23 6.68 -0.93 -1.80
N ALA A 24 7.89 -0.47 -2.08
CA ALA A 24 8.10 0.87 -2.61
C ALA A 24 9.25 0.86 -3.61
N SER A 25 8.97 1.14 -4.88
CA SER A 25 9.59 2.27 -5.60
C SER A 25 9.54 2.12 -7.11
N ALA A 26 9.04 3.17 -7.78
CA ALA A 26 9.57 3.61 -9.06
C ALA A 26 9.60 5.15 -9.07
N VAL A 27 10.63 5.74 -8.45
CA VAL A 27 10.98 7.15 -8.65
C VAL A 27 11.88 7.23 -9.89
N VAL A 28 11.34 7.73 -10.99
CA VAL A 28 12.15 8.22 -12.12
C VAL A 28 12.65 9.61 -11.75
N ARG A 29 13.96 9.73 -11.45
CA ARG A 29 14.63 11.03 -11.36
C ARG A 29 14.90 11.54 -12.79
N THR A 30 14.14 12.54 -13.21
CA THR A 30 14.43 13.30 -14.42
C THR A 30 15.69 14.15 -14.21
N THR A 31 16.81 13.76 -14.80
CA THR A 31 17.98 14.63 -14.91
C THR A 31 17.76 15.65 -16.03
N SER A 32 17.57 16.91 -15.66
CA SER A 32 17.57 18.03 -16.60
C SER A 32 19.01 18.38 -16.97
N SER A 33 19.46 17.96 -18.15
CA SER A 33 20.63 18.54 -18.82
C SER A 33 20.16 19.56 -19.85
N SER A 34 20.37 20.83 -19.54
CA SER A 34 20.22 21.95 -20.47
C SER A 34 21.28 21.87 -21.56
N THR A 35 20.87 21.78 -22.83
CA THR A 35 21.71 22.13 -23.98
C THR A 35 20.85 22.74 -25.09
N THR A 36 21.37 23.82 -25.66
CA THR A 36 20.72 24.81 -26.52
C THR A 36 20.60 24.39 -28.00
N ALA A 37 19.47 24.80 -28.61
CA ALA A 37 19.18 25.11 -30.03
C ALA A 37 18.96 24.01 -31.11
N ALA A 38 17.74 23.97 -31.69
CA ALA A 38 17.37 24.46 -33.04
C ALA A 38 15.95 23.95 -33.48
N PRO A 39 15.17 24.65 -34.34
CA PRO A 39 13.73 24.40 -34.53
C PRO A 39 13.34 23.67 -35.84
N ARG A 40 12.42 22.69 -35.78
CA ARG A 40 11.54 22.24 -36.91
C ARG A 40 10.45 21.21 -36.47
N PRO A 41 9.44 20.92 -37.31
CA PRO A 41 8.04 21.39 -37.32
C PRO A 41 7.05 20.50 -36.50
N PRO A 42 5.77 20.90 -36.30
CA PRO A 42 4.85 20.18 -35.43
C PRO A 42 4.37 18.87 -36.06
N LYS A 43 4.68 17.74 -35.42
CA LYS A 43 3.93 16.49 -35.62
C LYS A 43 2.90 16.40 -34.50
N SER A 44 1.65 16.62 -34.88
CA SER A 44 0.48 16.41 -34.03
C SER A 44 0.37 14.93 -33.67
N THR A 45 0.93 14.55 -32.54
CA THR A 45 0.53 13.33 -31.82
C THR A 45 -0.09 13.81 -30.52
N THR A 46 -1.42 13.75 -30.48
CA THR A 46 -2.21 13.83 -29.26
C THR A 46 -1.79 12.66 -28.38
N SER A 47 -0.77 12.88 -27.55
CA SER A 47 -0.49 12.04 -26.40
C SER A 47 -1.58 12.34 -25.38
N SER A 48 -2.65 11.54 -25.40
CA SER A 48 -3.65 11.52 -24.35
C SER A 48 -2.99 11.01 -23.07
N SER A 49 -2.56 11.93 -22.21
CA SER A 49 -2.28 11.62 -20.81
C SER A 49 -3.54 11.00 -20.18
N PRO A 50 -3.46 9.89 -19.43
CA PRO A 50 -4.60 9.38 -18.69
C PRO A 50 -4.93 10.38 -17.58
N SER A 51 -5.98 11.16 -17.77
CA SER A 51 -6.56 11.98 -16.71
C SER A 51 -7.20 11.03 -15.69
N THR A 52 -6.58 10.85 -14.53
CA THR A 52 -7.20 10.16 -13.38
C THR A 52 -8.45 10.93 -12.99
N THR A 53 -9.58 10.50 -13.53
CA THR A 53 -10.87 11.13 -13.27
C THR A 53 -11.38 10.61 -11.94
N VAL A 54 -11.46 11.48 -10.95
CA VAL A 54 -12.09 11.16 -9.67
C VAL A 54 -13.55 10.76 -9.94
N PRO A 55 -14.00 9.58 -9.49
CA PRO A 55 -15.36 9.14 -9.73
C PRO A 55 -16.36 10.08 -9.05
N THR A 56 -17.46 10.34 -9.75
CA THR A 56 -18.56 11.17 -9.23
C THR A 56 -19.58 10.37 -8.43
N THR A 57 -19.53 9.03 -8.50
CA THR A 57 -20.44 8.12 -7.79
C THR A 57 -19.68 6.94 -7.19
N TRP A 58 -20.21 6.39 -6.09
CA TRP A 58 -19.69 5.17 -5.48
C TRP A 58 -20.19 3.93 -6.23
N ASP A 59 -19.40 2.87 -6.22
CA ASP A 59 -19.90 1.53 -6.57
C ASP A 59 -21.01 1.13 -5.58
N PRO A 60 -22.22 0.76 -6.05
CA PRO A 60 -23.33 0.38 -5.18
C PRO A 60 -23.00 -0.76 -4.20
N ARG A 61 -22.08 -1.66 -4.56
CA ARG A 61 -21.71 -2.83 -3.76
C ARG A 61 -21.04 -2.47 -2.44
N VAL A 62 -20.42 -1.29 -2.34
CA VAL A 62 -19.64 -0.87 -1.17
C VAL A 62 -20.31 0.20 -0.32
N LEU A 63 -21.50 0.67 -0.71
CA LEU A 63 -22.18 1.80 -0.05
C LEU A 63 -22.40 1.57 1.44
N ASP A 64 -22.72 0.35 1.84
CA ASP A 64 -22.94 0.01 3.24
C ASP A 64 -21.65 0.04 4.07
N ILE A 65 -20.52 -0.37 3.47
CA ILE A 65 -19.18 -0.26 4.05
C ILE A 65 -18.77 1.21 4.16
N VAL A 66 -18.97 2.01 3.11
CA VAL A 66 -18.71 3.46 3.12
C VAL A 66 -19.47 4.12 4.26
N GLN A 67 -20.78 3.88 4.37
CA GLN A 67 -21.58 4.42 5.46
C GLN A 67 -21.13 3.94 6.84
N PHE A 68 -20.70 2.67 6.96
CA PHE A 68 -20.13 2.15 8.19
C PHE A 68 -18.88 2.92 8.61
N VAL A 69 -17.92 3.11 7.69
CA VAL A 69 -16.67 3.85 7.95
C VAL A 69 -16.99 5.29 8.32
N GLU A 70 -17.84 5.98 7.57
CA GLU A 70 -18.25 7.36 7.87
C GLU A 70 -18.85 7.49 9.27
N ARG A 71 -19.77 6.59 9.65
CA ARG A 71 -20.38 6.60 10.99
C ARG A 71 -19.36 6.34 12.10
N ARG A 72 -18.44 5.40 11.89
CA ARG A 72 -17.43 5.02 12.89
C ARG A 72 -16.33 6.06 13.05
N ARG A 73 -15.99 6.77 11.97
CA ARG A 73 -14.94 7.81 11.96
C ARG A 73 -15.49 9.21 12.23
N GLY A 74 -16.81 9.41 12.16
CA GLY A 74 -17.44 10.71 12.36
C GLY A 74 -17.13 11.72 11.25
N LEU A 75 -16.72 11.23 10.07
CA LEU A 75 -16.34 12.04 8.90
C LEU A 75 -17.11 11.56 7.67
N LYS A 76 -17.22 12.42 6.65
CA LYS A 76 -17.82 12.08 5.35
C LYS A 76 -16.74 12.07 4.28
N PHE A 77 -16.82 11.14 3.33
CA PHE A 77 -15.92 11.22 2.18
C PHE A 77 -16.18 12.53 1.41
N LYS A 78 -15.13 13.28 1.10
CA LYS A 78 -15.19 14.50 0.30
C LYS A 78 -15.54 14.19 -1.16
N HIS A 79 -15.09 13.04 -1.65
CA HIS A 79 -15.44 12.49 -2.95
C HIS A 79 -15.39 10.95 -2.92
N PRO A 80 -16.10 10.26 -3.83
CA PRO A 80 -15.95 8.83 -4.00
C PRO A 80 -14.49 8.41 -4.29
N VAL A 81 -14.13 7.23 -3.81
CA VAL A 81 -12.79 6.64 -4.00
C VAL A 81 -12.84 5.66 -5.17
N PRO A 82 -11.99 5.80 -6.21
CA PRO A 82 -11.87 4.83 -7.28
C PRO A 82 -11.58 3.42 -6.74
N MET A 83 -12.24 2.41 -7.30
CA MET A 83 -12.01 1.01 -6.96
C MET A 83 -11.80 0.16 -8.20
N GLU A 84 -10.76 -0.67 -8.18
CA GLU A 84 -10.47 -1.66 -9.21
C GLU A 84 -10.68 -3.08 -8.64
N PHE A 85 -11.68 -3.79 -9.15
CA PHE A 85 -11.90 -5.21 -8.82
C PHE A 85 -11.14 -6.06 -9.83
N LEU A 86 -10.12 -6.78 -9.36
CA LEU A 86 -9.15 -7.48 -10.21
C LEU A 86 -9.25 -8.99 -10.01
N ASP A 87 -9.00 -9.77 -11.06
CA ASP A 87 -8.73 -11.20 -10.89
C ASP A 87 -7.43 -11.42 -10.10
N ASP A 88 -7.28 -12.63 -9.54
CA ASP A 88 -6.17 -12.96 -8.64
C ASP A 88 -4.80 -12.71 -9.28
N ALA A 89 -4.62 -13.11 -10.54
CA ALA A 89 -3.33 -12.97 -11.22
C ALA A 89 -2.95 -11.50 -11.45
N THR A 90 -3.93 -10.66 -11.82
CA THR A 90 -3.73 -9.23 -12.02
C THR A 90 -3.49 -8.53 -10.69
N PHE A 91 -4.22 -8.92 -9.65
CA PHE A 91 -4.04 -8.39 -8.30
C PHE A 91 -2.64 -8.73 -7.77
N ASP A 92 -2.22 -10.00 -7.83
CA ASP A 92 -0.91 -10.46 -7.38
C ASP A 92 0.22 -9.69 -8.06
N LYS A 93 0.11 -9.45 -9.37
CA LYS A 93 1.10 -8.66 -10.10
C LYS A 93 1.18 -7.21 -9.61
N LYS A 94 0.08 -6.62 -9.16
CA LYS A 94 0.06 -5.25 -8.63
C LYS A 94 0.54 -5.16 -7.18
N VAL A 95 0.38 -6.21 -6.38
CA VAL A 95 0.74 -6.24 -4.95
C VAL A 95 2.03 -7.01 -4.65
N THR A 96 2.80 -7.39 -5.65
CA THR A 96 4.11 -8.01 -5.44
C THR A 96 5.22 -7.14 -6.02
N THR A 97 6.37 -7.12 -5.36
CA THR A 97 7.57 -6.46 -5.88
C THR A 97 8.24 -7.39 -6.88
N SER A 98 8.50 -6.88 -8.10
CA SER A 98 9.26 -7.58 -9.12
C SER A 98 10.62 -6.89 -9.36
N GLY A 99 11.67 -7.68 -9.58
CA GLY A 99 13.02 -7.19 -9.89
C GLY A 99 13.96 -7.10 -8.69
N SER A 100 15.24 -6.79 -8.96
CA SER A 100 16.23 -6.67 -7.89
C SER A 100 15.96 -5.45 -7.01
N PRO A 101 15.97 -5.62 -5.67
CA PRO A 101 15.85 -4.49 -4.77
C PRO A 101 16.99 -3.50 -4.97
N SER A 102 16.70 -2.22 -4.76
CA SER A 102 17.74 -1.20 -4.65
C SER A 102 18.66 -1.48 -3.45
N VAL A 103 19.83 -0.84 -3.40
CA VAL A 103 20.76 -0.99 -2.26
C VAL A 103 20.10 -0.62 -0.93
N GLY A 104 19.27 0.42 -0.90
CA GLY A 104 18.54 0.83 0.30
C GLY A 104 17.58 -0.26 0.77
N GLN A 105 16.72 -0.76 -0.13
CA GLN A 105 15.78 -1.85 0.18
C GLN A 105 16.52 -3.12 0.61
N GLN A 106 17.63 -3.45 -0.04
CA GLN A 106 18.42 -4.62 0.34
C GLN A 106 18.99 -4.49 1.76
N ASN A 107 19.41 -3.29 2.17
CA ASN A 107 19.90 -3.04 3.52
C ASN A 107 18.77 -3.16 4.55
N GLU A 108 17.60 -2.58 4.30
CA GLU A 108 16.41 -2.71 5.15
C GLU A 108 16.00 -4.18 5.35
N MET A 109 16.02 -4.97 4.27
CA MET A 109 15.74 -6.40 4.32
C MET A 109 16.82 -7.14 5.14
N ASN A 110 18.10 -6.78 4.97
CA ASN A 110 19.18 -7.38 5.76
C ASN A 110 19.04 -7.07 7.26
N ASP A 111 18.66 -5.85 7.62
CA ASP A 111 18.44 -5.43 9.01
C ASP A 111 17.23 -6.14 9.63
N THR A 112 16.14 -6.28 8.86
CA THR A 112 14.97 -7.07 9.24
C THR A 112 15.36 -8.53 9.48
N LEU A 113 16.12 -9.12 8.55
CA LEU A 113 16.59 -10.50 8.69
C LEU A 113 17.50 -10.69 9.91
N GLY A 114 18.37 -9.72 10.18
CA GLY A 114 19.21 -9.69 11.38
C GLY A 114 18.38 -9.71 12.66
N THR A 115 17.33 -8.90 12.71
CA THR A 115 16.38 -8.85 13.83
C THR A 115 15.65 -10.18 14.00
N LEU A 116 15.10 -10.75 12.92
CA LEU A 116 14.38 -12.02 12.97
C LEU A 116 15.27 -13.18 13.44
N ARG A 117 16.55 -13.19 13.06
CA ARG A 117 17.53 -14.14 13.60
C ARG A 117 17.78 -13.92 15.08
N ALA A 118 17.96 -12.67 15.52
CA ALA A 118 18.24 -12.34 16.91
C ALA A 118 17.13 -12.81 17.87
N VAL A 119 15.87 -12.80 17.42
CA VAL A 119 14.71 -13.28 18.20
C VAL A 119 14.32 -14.74 17.92
N GLY A 120 15.11 -15.46 17.11
CA GLY A 120 14.88 -16.88 16.83
C GLY A 120 13.71 -17.19 15.88
N LEU A 121 13.27 -16.22 15.08
CA LEU A 121 12.18 -16.38 14.10
C LEU A 121 12.67 -16.73 12.68
N ALA A 122 13.96 -16.58 12.40
CA ALA A 122 14.55 -16.95 11.12
C ALA A 122 15.92 -17.64 11.30
N GLU A 123 16.22 -18.60 10.44
CA GLU A 123 17.50 -19.31 10.36
C GLU A 123 18.03 -19.33 8.92
N GLY A 124 19.33 -19.52 8.75
CA GLY A 124 19.95 -19.58 7.42
C GLY A 124 19.85 -18.26 6.65
N SER A 125 19.76 -18.35 5.33
CA SER A 125 19.66 -17.20 4.41
C SER A 125 18.37 -17.28 3.58
N PRO A 126 17.20 -17.07 4.21
CA PRO A 126 15.94 -17.07 3.49
C PRO A 126 15.88 -15.89 2.50
N ASP A 127 15.20 -16.10 1.39
CA ASP A 127 14.83 -15.04 0.48
C ASP A 127 13.64 -14.27 1.07
N LEU A 128 13.95 -13.15 1.73
CA LEU A 128 12.92 -12.30 2.34
C LEU A 128 11.98 -11.72 1.28
N GLN A 129 12.48 -11.37 0.09
CA GLN A 129 11.63 -10.78 -0.95
C GLN A 129 10.59 -11.79 -1.44
N ALA A 130 11.02 -13.05 -1.63
CA ALA A 130 10.10 -14.12 -1.99
C ALA A 130 9.09 -14.42 -0.87
N ALA A 131 9.52 -14.36 0.40
CA ALA A 131 8.64 -14.55 1.54
C ALA A 131 7.57 -13.44 1.62
N ASP A 132 8.00 -12.18 1.50
CA ASP A 132 7.12 -11.00 1.52
C ASP A 132 6.13 -11.02 0.35
N ASN A 133 6.60 -11.32 -0.87
CA ASN A 133 5.75 -11.43 -2.05
C ASN A 133 4.69 -12.54 -1.89
N LYS A 134 5.09 -13.70 -1.36
CA LYS A 134 4.15 -14.80 -1.09
C LYS A 134 3.12 -14.39 -0.06
N LEU A 135 3.53 -13.60 0.92
CA LEU A 135 2.65 -13.15 1.98
C LEU A 135 1.66 -12.11 1.47
N ALA A 136 2.14 -11.13 0.69
CA ALA A 136 1.32 -10.14 0.02
C ALA A 136 0.28 -10.79 -0.91
N SER A 137 0.69 -11.76 -1.73
CA SER A 137 -0.23 -12.44 -2.65
C SER A 137 -1.27 -13.33 -1.96
N ASN A 138 -0.99 -13.88 -0.78
CA ASN A 138 -1.92 -14.77 -0.09
C ASN A 138 -2.80 -14.05 0.96
N ALA A 139 -2.30 -12.98 1.58
CA ALA A 139 -2.97 -12.33 2.71
C ALA A 139 -3.71 -11.04 2.31
N ILE A 140 -3.34 -10.39 1.20
CA ILE A 140 -3.94 -9.12 0.80
C ILE A 140 -5.16 -9.37 -0.09
N LEU A 141 -6.32 -8.94 0.40
CA LEU A 141 -7.60 -8.98 -0.32
C LEU A 141 -8.04 -7.60 -0.85
N GLY A 142 -7.35 -6.54 -0.41
CA GLY A 142 -7.54 -5.17 -0.88
C GLY A 142 -6.43 -4.26 -0.40
N LEU A 143 -6.17 -3.18 -1.14
CA LEU A 143 -5.09 -2.24 -0.85
C LEU A 143 -5.46 -0.82 -1.30
N TYR A 144 -5.38 0.16 -0.41
CA TYR A 144 -5.39 1.58 -0.76
C TYR A 144 -3.99 2.06 -1.16
N SER A 145 -3.89 2.75 -2.30
CA SER A 145 -2.69 3.45 -2.75
C SER A 145 -2.82 4.96 -2.46
N PRO A 146 -2.01 5.54 -1.54
CA PRO A 146 -1.97 6.99 -1.37
C PRO A 146 -1.50 7.70 -2.64
N HIS A 147 -0.58 7.11 -3.40
CA HIS A 147 -0.09 7.70 -4.65
C HIS A 147 -1.19 7.80 -5.72
N ASP A 148 -1.96 6.72 -5.90
CA ASP A 148 -2.98 6.63 -6.96
C ASP A 148 -4.37 7.07 -6.49
N LYS A 149 -4.53 7.34 -5.19
CA LYS A 149 -5.79 7.73 -4.53
C LYS A 149 -6.94 6.76 -4.80
N GLY A 150 -6.64 5.45 -4.87
CA GLY A 150 -7.59 4.41 -5.24
C GLY A 150 -7.39 3.12 -4.45
N VAL A 151 -8.41 2.26 -4.48
CA VAL A 151 -8.40 0.95 -3.81
C VAL A 151 -8.38 -0.17 -4.85
N LEU A 152 -7.41 -1.08 -4.74
CA LEU A 152 -7.43 -2.36 -5.44
C LEU A 152 -8.18 -3.38 -4.61
N VAL A 153 -9.02 -4.21 -5.23
CA VAL A 153 -9.82 -5.25 -4.56
C VAL A 153 -9.61 -6.57 -5.28
N ARG A 154 -9.30 -7.62 -4.53
CA ARG A 154 -9.16 -8.98 -5.07
C ARG A 154 -10.54 -9.58 -5.32
N GLY A 155 -10.74 -10.07 -6.53
CA GLY A 155 -12.01 -10.63 -7.00
C GLY A 155 -13.12 -9.58 -7.12
N SER A 156 -14.31 -10.04 -7.51
CA SER A 156 -15.51 -9.19 -7.65
C SER A 156 -16.59 -9.47 -6.60
N ASN A 157 -16.43 -10.55 -5.82
CA ASN A 157 -17.36 -10.96 -4.78
C ASN A 157 -16.95 -10.36 -3.44
N LEU A 158 -17.87 -9.64 -2.79
CA LEU A 158 -17.65 -9.07 -1.46
C LEU A 158 -17.95 -10.10 -0.37
N THR A 159 -17.07 -11.08 -0.20
CA THR A 159 -17.09 -12.01 0.94
C THR A 159 -16.89 -11.26 2.26
N VAL A 160 -17.17 -11.92 3.39
CA VAL A 160 -17.10 -11.28 4.72
C VAL A 160 -15.70 -10.71 4.99
N ASP A 161 -14.67 -11.49 4.66
CA ASP A 161 -13.25 -11.13 4.73
C ASP A 161 -12.91 -9.92 3.85
N VAL A 162 -13.29 -9.92 2.56
CA VAL A 162 -13.08 -8.76 1.67
C VAL A 162 -13.76 -7.50 2.21
N ARG A 163 -14.95 -7.63 2.80
CA ARG A 163 -15.68 -6.47 3.35
C ARG A 163 -14.99 -5.87 4.58
N VAL A 164 -14.39 -6.70 5.43
CA VAL A 164 -13.59 -6.23 6.57
C VAL A 164 -12.36 -5.49 6.08
N VAL A 165 -11.65 -6.05 5.09
CA VAL A 165 -10.48 -5.40 4.48
C VAL A 165 -10.87 -4.08 3.82
N LEU A 166 -11.96 -4.05 3.05
CA LEU A 166 -12.45 -2.80 2.45
C LEU A 166 -12.78 -1.73 3.49
N ALA A 167 -13.30 -2.09 4.67
CA ALA A 167 -13.51 -1.11 5.74
C ALA A 167 -12.19 -0.52 6.26
N HIS A 168 -11.12 -1.32 6.32
CA HIS A 168 -9.78 -0.86 6.63
C HIS A 168 -9.26 0.10 5.56
N GLU A 169 -9.26 -0.32 4.29
CA GLU A 169 -8.74 0.48 3.17
C GLU A 169 -9.53 1.79 2.98
N LEU A 170 -10.85 1.76 3.13
CA LEU A 170 -11.68 2.96 3.07
C LEU A 170 -11.40 3.91 4.24
N THR A 171 -10.96 3.40 5.39
CA THR A 171 -10.53 4.26 6.49
C THR A 171 -9.25 5.02 6.12
N HIS A 172 -8.28 4.36 5.48
CA HIS A 172 -7.09 5.01 4.95
C HIS A 172 -7.45 6.07 3.91
N ALA A 173 -8.31 5.74 2.96
CA ALA A 173 -8.75 6.69 1.94
C ALA A 173 -9.47 7.91 2.54
N LEU A 174 -10.32 7.69 3.56
CA LEU A 174 -10.98 8.78 4.27
C LEU A 174 -9.98 9.66 4.99
N GLN A 175 -9.01 9.08 5.69
CA GLN A 175 -7.96 9.83 6.38
C GLN A 175 -7.14 10.66 5.40
N ASP A 176 -6.78 10.09 4.26
CA ASP A 176 -6.01 10.76 3.22
C ASP A 176 -6.74 11.97 2.62
N GLN A 177 -8.06 11.87 2.39
CA GLN A 177 -8.84 13.03 1.94
C GLN A 177 -8.83 14.21 2.93
N TYR A 178 -8.64 13.96 4.23
CA TYR A 178 -8.62 15.01 5.25
C TYR A 178 -7.22 15.48 5.62
N PHE A 179 -6.24 14.58 5.66
CA PHE A 179 -4.93 14.84 6.24
C PHE A 179 -3.79 14.77 5.20
N GLY A 180 -4.05 14.26 3.99
CA GLY A 180 -3.07 14.16 2.91
C GLY A 180 -1.87 13.31 3.30
N LEU A 181 -2.06 11.98 3.36
CA LEU A 181 -1.05 11.02 3.80
C LEU A 181 0.19 11.01 2.90
N ASP A 182 0.10 11.45 1.64
CA ASP A 182 1.29 11.63 0.79
C ASP A 182 2.30 12.61 1.39
N ARG A 183 1.85 13.59 2.17
CA ARG A 183 2.75 14.56 2.82
C ARG A 183 3.55 13.89 3.93
N LEU A 184 2.94 12.95 4.64
CA LEU A 184 3.60 12.18 5.69
C LEU A 184 4.59 11.16 5.10
N ALA A 185 4.24 10.53 3.97
CA ALA A 185 5.14 9.61 3.27
C ALA A 185 6.37 10.29 2.64
N ASN A 186 6.27 11.58 2.30
CA ASN A 186 7.35 12.35 1.67
C ASN A 186 8.25 13.10 2.68
N ASP A 187 7.77 13.41 3.89
CA ASP A 187 8.57 14.08 4.94
C ASP A 187 9.46 13.10 5.73
N THR A 188 9.17 11.80 5.72
CA THR A 188 10.05 10.76 6.27
C THR A 188 11.12 10.40 5.23
N GLY A 189 12.16 11.24 5.13
CA GLY A 189 13.43 10.80 4.57
C GLY A 189 13.95 9.64 5.41
N SER A 190 14.09 8.46 4.81
CA SER A 190 14.14 7.13 5.45
C SER A 190 12.78 6.70 6.00
N GLY A 191 12.33 5.54 5.52
CA GLY A 191 11.00 5.01 5.76
C GLY A 191 10.71 4.79 7.24
N GLU A 192 9.41 4.62 7.50
CA GLU A 192 8.86 4.09 8.75
C GLU A 192 8.77 5.08 9.92
N ASP A 193 7.88 6.07 9.82
CA ASP A 193 7.05 6.46 10.98
C ASP A 193 5.77 7.18 10.54
N THR A 194 4.76 6.43 10.07
CA THR A 194 3.40 6.97 9.97
C THR A 194 2.40 6.05 10.65
N GLY A 195 2.06 6.41 11.89
CA GLY A 195 0.68 6.26 12.36
C GLY A 195 0.39 5.22 13.45
N PHE A 196 1.11 5.25 14.57
CA PHE A 196 0.49 4.87 15.86
C PHE A 196 0.97 5.80 16.98
N ARG A 197 0.21 6.85 17.26
CA ARG A 197 0.21 7.49 18.58
C ARG A 197 -1.21 7.48 19.12
N ALA A 198 -1.45 6.56 20.05
CA ALA A 198 -2.51 6.68 21.05
C ALA A 198 -2.00 7.56 22.19
#